data_AF-A0A962Z6M2-F1
#
_entry.id   AF-A0A962Z6M2-F1
#
_cell.length_a   1.000
_cell.length_b   1.000
_cell.length_c   1.000
_cell.angle_alpha   90.00
_cell.angle_beta   90.00
_cell.angle_gamma   90.00
#
_symmetry.space_group_name_H-M   'P 1'
#
loop_
_entity.id
_entity.type
_entity.pdbx_description
1 polymer ?
#
loop_
_entity_poly.entity_id
_entity_poly.type
_entity_poly.pdbx_seq_one_letter_code
_entity_poly.pdbx_strand_id
1 'polypeptide(L)'
;PPSAPSDPDALRARLEAEPKDFRGWLELARLEAARGDRKAAHAAIARVREVYAAAPFVLQQIARAEAELFDDETASGMRGPTREEVAAAQDMSEEEQKEMIAGMVGGLAERLDENPDDLQGWIMLLRSYGVLGDRAAAEEAYERARTHFENETDATALLERQARTMGLIRP
;
A
#
# COMPACT_ATOMS: atom_id res chain seq x y z
N PRO A 1 -1.37 2.92 -37.10
CA PRO A 1 -0.96 2.06 -35.97
C PRO A 1 -2.06 1.05 -35.62
N PRO A 2 -1.78 -0.27 -35.59
CA PRO A 2 -2.82 -1.25 -35.31
C PRO A 2 -3.28 -1.08 -33.87
N SER A 3 -4.60 -0.93 -33.71
CA SER A 3 -5.29 -0.94 -32.43
C SER A 3 -4.83 -2.15 -31.63
N ALA A 4 -4.35 -1.95 -30.40
CA ALA A 4 -3.98 -3.06 -29.52
C ALA A 4 -5.15 -4.05 -29.44
N PRO A 5 -4.89 -5.37 -29.54
CA PRO A 5 -5.95 -6.36 -29.42
C PRO A 5 -6.61 -6.22 -28.05
N SER A 6 -7.92 -5.99 -28.02
CA SER A 6 -8.72 -6.00 -26.79
C SER A 6 -8.88 -7.41 -26.20
N ASP A 7 -8.41 -8.42 -26.92
CA ASP A 7 -8.40 -9.82 -26.50
C ASP A 7 -7.09 -10.17 -25.76
N PRO A 8 -7.16 -10.55 -24.47
CA PRO A 8 -5.98 -10.82 -23.67
C PRO A 8 -5.22 -12.08 -24.13
N ASP A 9 -5.91 -13.07 -24.70
CA ASP A 9 -5.25 -14.27 -25.25
C ASP A 9 -4.41 -13.96 -26.49
N ALA A 10 -4.92 -13.11 -27.38
CA ALA A 10 -4.19 -12.65 -28.56
C ALA A 10 -2.99 -11.78 -28.15
N LEU A 11 -3.18 -10.92 -27.14
CA LEU A 11 -2.11 -10.12 -26.57
C LEU A 11 -1.02 -11.00 -25.95
N ARG A 12 -1.38 -11.99 -25.13
CA ARG A 12 -0.43 -12.96 -24.54
C ARG A 12 0.40 -13.67 -25.61
N ALA A 13 -0.24 -14.21 -26.64
CA ALA A 13 0.46 -14.92 -27.71
C ALA A 13 1.49 -14.04 -28.42
N ARG A 14 1.17 -12.75 -28.63
CA ARG A 14 2.12 -11.77 -29.17
C ARG A 14 3.27 -11.50 -28.21
N LEU A 15 2.99 -11.33 -26.92
CA LEU A 15 4.00 -11.02 -25.92
C LEU A 15 4.96 -12.18 -25.64
N GLU A 16 4.53 -13.42 -25.86
CA GLU A 16 5.44 -14.57 -25.85
C GLU A 16 6.44 -14.52 -27.03
N ALA A 17 6.04 -13.96 -28.18
CA ALA A 17 6.96 -13.72 -29.30
C ALA A 17 7.84 -12.47 -29.06
N GLU A 18 7.35 -11.49 -28.31
CA GLU A 18 8.04 -10.25 -27.95
C GLU A 18 8.20 -10.10 -26.42
N PRO A 19 8.97 -10.97 -25.73
CA PRO A 19 8.99 -11.03 -24.28
C PRO A 19 9.53 -9.74 -23.62
N LYS A 20 10.27 -8.93 -24.38
CA LYS A 20 10.80 -7.63 -23.95
C LYS A 20 9.80 -6.47 -24.09
N ASP A 21 8.54 -6.74 -24.41
CA ASP A 21 7.50 -5.70 -24.37
C ASP A 21 6.97 -5.54 -22.94
N PHE A 22 7.72 -4.80 -22.12
CA PHE A 22 7.34 -4.47 -20.75
C PHE A 22 5.93 -3.89 -20.64
N ARG A 23 5.57 -2.94 -21.52
CA ARG A 23 4.27 -2.25 -21.46
C ARG A 23 3.13 -3.20 -21.80
N GLY A 24 3.33 -4.05 -22.82
CA GLY A 24 2.35 -5.04 -23.21
C GLY A 24 2.08 -6.07 -22.11
N TRP A 25 3.10 -6.54 -21.38
CA TRP A 25 2.89 -7.43 -20.23
C TRP A 25 2.11 -6.78 -19.09
N LEU A 26 2.34 -5.49 -18.80
CA LEU A 26 1.54 -4.76 -17.82
C LEU A 26 0.09 -4.53 -18.29
N GLU A 27 -0.11 -4.31 -19.59
CA GLU A 27 -1.44 -4.18 -20.19
C GLU A 27 -2.21 -5.52 -20.12
N LEU A 28 -1.55 -6.63 -20.43
CA LEU A 28 -2.12 -7.98 -20.27
C LEU A 28 -2.55 -8.23 -18.82
N ALA A 29 -1.69 -7.91 -17.85
CA ALA A 29 -2.01 -8.05 -16.43
C ALA A 29 -3.27 -7.25 -16.03
N ARG A 30 -3.41 -6.01 -16.53
CA ARG A 30 -4.61 -5.17 -16.30
C ARG A 30 -5.87 -5.76 -16.93
N LEU A 31 -5.78 -6.25 -18.17
CA LEU A 31 -6.92 -6.84 -18.87
C LEU A 31 -7.41 -8.11 -18.17
N GLU A 32 -6.48 -8.96 -17.71
CA GLU A 32 -6.81 -10.17 -16.98
C GLU A 32 -7.39 -9.87 -15.58
N ALA A 33 -6.82 -8.87 -14.88
CA ALA A 33 -7.36 -8.41 -13.60
C ALA A 33 -8.77 -7.83 -13.75
N ALA A 34 -9.04 -7.04 -14.80
CA ALA A 34 -10.36 -6.48 -15.07
C ALA A 34 -11.42 -7.55 -15.40
N ARG A 35 -11.00 -8.72 -15.86
CA ARG A 35 -11.86 -9.90 -16.09
C ARG A 35 -12.07 -10.75 -14.83
N GLY A 36 -11.38 -10.43 -13.74
CA GLY A 36 -11.37 -11.21 -12.50
C GLY A 36 -10.42 -12.41 -12.53
N ASP A 37 -9.65 -12.61 -13.61
CA ASP A 37 -8.65 -13.68 -13.69
C ASP A 37 -7.33 -13.24 -13.06
N ARG A 38 -7.35 -13.17 -11.72
CA ARG A 38 -6.18 -12.76 -10.91
C ARG A 38 -4.99 -13.71 -11.13
N LYS A 39 -5.23 -14.99 -11.44
CA LYS A 39 -4.17 -15.96 -11.72
C LYS A 39 -3.45 -15.63 -13.03
N ALA A 40 -4.21 -15.36 -14.10
CA ALA A 40 -3.64 -14.98 -15.39
C ALA A 40 -2.91 -13.63 -15.31
N ALA A 41 -3.42 -12.70 -14.51
CA ALA A 41 -2.80 -11.40 -14.29
C ALA A 41 -1.45 -11.53 -13.54
N HIS A 42 -1.37 -12.31 -12.46
CA HIS A 42 -0.09 -12.59 -11.80
C HIS A 42 0.90 -13.31 -12.72
N ALA A 43 0.43 -14.23 -13.56
CA ALA A 43 1.29 -14.91 -14.53
C ALA A 43 1.94 -13.92 -15.52
N ALA A 44 1.19 -12.91 -15.98
CA ALA A 44 1.73 -11.85 -16.83
C ALA A 44 2.82 -11.01 -16.12
N ILE A 45 2.59 -10.64 -14.85
CA ILE A 45 3.57 -9.92 -14.03
C ILE A 45 4.82 -10.76 -13.73
N ALA A 46 4.65 -12.04 -13.40
CA ALA A 46 5.76 -12.96 -13.19
C ALA A 46 6.62 -13.10 -14.45
N ARG A 47 6.00 -13.15 -15.63
CA ARG A 47 6.70 -13.29 -16.90
C ARG A 47 7.59 -12.09 -17.20
N VAL A 48 7.06 -10.88 -17.05
CA VAL A 48 7.88 -9.66 -17.25
C VAL A 48 8.97 -9.55 -16.18
N ARG A 49 8.72 -10.00 -14.95
CA ARG A 49 9.75 -10.05 -13.89
C ARG A 49 10.92 -10.94 -14.26
N GLU A 50 10.66 -12.12 -14.83
CA GLU A 50 11.70 -13.03 -15.29
C GLU A 50 12.53 -12.41 -16.43
N VAL A 51 11.87 -11.78 -17.40
CA VAL A 51 12.54 -11.14 -18.53
C VAL A 51 13.47 -10.01 -18.07
N TYR A 52 13.08 -9.28 -17.04
CA TYR A 52 13.82 -8.14 -16.48
C TYR A 52 14.51 -8.44 -15.14
N ALA A 53 14.78 -9.71 -14.83
CA ALA A 53 15.37 -10.13 -13.54
C ALA A 53 16.74 -9.47 -13.26
N ALA A 54 17.49 -9.11 -14.29
CA ALA A 54 18.79 -8.45 -14.18
C ALA A 54 18.71 -6.91 -14.14
N ALA A 55 17.51 -6.31 -14.11
CA ALA A 55 17.30 -4.87 -14.17
C ALA A 55 16.57 -4.36 -12.90
N PRO A 56 17.30 -3.99 -11.84
CA PRO A 56 16.72 -3.61 -10.54
C PRO A 56 15.70 -2.47 -10.62
N PHE A 57 15.95 -1.47 -11.46
CA PHE A 57 15.02 -0.35 -11.68
C PHE A 57 13.71 -0.80 -12.34
N VAL A 58 13.78 -1.78 -13.26
CA VAL A 58 12.58 -2.33 -13.91
C VAL A 58 11.83 -3.23 -12.93
N LEU A 59 12.54 -4.03 -12.12
CA LEU A 59 11.94 -4.83 -11.05
C LEU A 59 11.15 -3.97 -10.05
N GLN A 60 11.67 -2.80 -9.68
CA GLN A 60 10.95 -1.86 -8.82
C GLN A 60 9.64 -1.38 -9.47
N GLN A 61 9.66 -1.09 -10.78
CA GLN A 61 8.46 -0.70 -11.51
C GLN A 61 7.45 -1.85 -11.67
N ILE A 62 7.93 -3.09 -11.86
CA ILE A 62 7.08 -4.28 -11.90
C ILE A 62 6.40 -4.49 -10.54
N ALA A 63 7.16 -4.41 -9.44
CA ALA A 63 6.63 -4.55 -8.09
C ALA A 63 5.57 -3.48 -7.77
N ARG A 64 5.77 -2.24 -8.22
CA ARG A 64 4.76 -1.18 -8.10
C ARG A 64 3.49 -1.48 -8.89
N ALA A 65 3.62 -1.94 -10.13
CA ALA A 65 2.47 -2.28 -10.96
C ALA A 65 1.71 -3.51 -10.39
N GLU A 66 2.44 -4.48 -9.83
CA GLU A 66 1.88 -5.65 -9.13
C GLU A 66 1.04 -5.21 -7.93
N ALA A 67 1.57 -4.30 -7.11
CA ALA A 67 0.83 -3.71 -5.99
C ALA A 67 -0.42 -2.96 -6.49
N GLU A 68 -0.30 -2.07 -7.48
CA GLU A 68 -1.45 -1.34 -8.02
C GLU A 68 -2.57 -2.26 -8.58
N LEU A 69 -2.21 -3.44 -9.09
CA LEU A 69 -3.11 -4.41 -9.73
C LEU A 69 -3.74 -5.43 -8.78
N PHE A 70 -3.00 -5.86 -7.75
CA PHE A 70 -3.38 -6.98 -6.88
C PHE A 70 -3.55 -6.61 -5.42
N ASP A 71 -3.13 -5.42 -5.00
CA ASP A 71 -3.57 -4.87 -3.72
C ASP A 71 -5.04 -4.47 -3.82
N ASP A 72 -5.87 -5.46 -3.50
CA ASP A 72 -7.27 -5.31 -3.15
C ASP A 72 -7.45 -5.43 -1.61
N GLU A 73 -6.50 -6.04 -0.89
CA GLU A 73 -6.52 -6.10 0.59
C GLU A 73 -5.75 -4.97 1.28
N THR A 74 -4.82 -4.32 0.58
CA THR A 74 -4.02 -3.21 1.14
C THR A 74 -4.41 -1.85 0.54
N ALA A 75 -5.32 -1.85 -0.44
CA ALA A 75 -5.97 -0.65 -0.99
C ALA A 75 -7.11 -0.10 -0.11
N SER A 76 -7.63 -0.85 0.87
CA SER A 76 -8.55 -0.30 1.89
C SER A 76 -7.87 0.68 2.85
N GLY A 77 -6.54 0.73 2.88
CA GLY A 77 -5.77 1.67 3.72
C GLY A 77 -5.17 2.87 2.98
N MET A 78 -5.13 2.87 1.64
CA MET A 78 -4.37 3.88 0.88
C MET A 78 -5.06 4.44 -0.37
N ARG A 79 -6.16 3.86 -0.86
CA ARG A 79 -7.06 4.60 -1.77
C ARG A 79 -8.05 5.33 -0.87
N GLY A 80 -8.06 6.67 -0.91
CA GLY A 80 -9.10 7.43 -0.22
C GLY A 80 -10.48 6.88 -0.59
N PRO A 81 -11.43 6.87 0.36
CA PRO A 81 -12.73 6.23 0.19
C PRO A 81 -13.38 6.66 -1.14
N THR A 82 -13.96 5.71 -1.86
CA THR A 82 -14.70 5.98 -3.09
C THR A 82 -15.82 6.97 -2.81
N ARG A 83 -16.32 7.65 -3.84
CA ARG A 83 -17.37 8.67 -3.67
C ARG A 83 -18.65 8.10 -3.03
N GLU A 84 -18.90 6.81 -3.22
CA GLU A 84 -19.99 6.05 -2.62
C GLU A 84 -19.71 5.70 -1.15
N GLU A 85 -18.47 5.35 -0.80
CA GLU A 85 -18.06 5.13 0.60
C GLU A 85 -17.98 6.43 1.41
N VAL A 86 -17.60 7.56 0.79
CA VAL A 86 -17.67 8.89 1.42
C VAL A 86 -19.12 9.31 1.66
N ALA A 87 -20.05 8.92 0.79
CA ALA A 87 -21.47 9.16 0.98
C ALA A 87 -22.05 8.27 2.10
N ALA A 88 -21.63 6.99 2.16
CA ALA A 88 -21.99 6.09 3.25
C ALA A 88 -21.40 6.55 4.59
N ALA A 89 -20.16 7.04 4.62
CA ALA A 89 -19.51 7.57 5.81
C ALA A 89 -20.10 8.90 6.31
N GLN A 90 -20.86 9.62 5.47
CA GLN A 90 -21.63 10.80 5.90
C GLN A 90 -22.91 10.43 6.66
N ASP A 91 -23.41 9.20 6.49
CA ASP A 91 -24.55 8.65 7.24
C ASP A 91 -24.11 7.80 8.45
N MET A 92 -22.81 7.53 8.60
CA MET A 92 -22.27 6.82 9.76
C MET A 92 -22.23 7.73 10.98
N SER A 93 -22.59 7.17 12.13
CA SER A 93 -22.37 7.83 13.42
C SER A 93 -20.87 8.00 13.69
N GLU A 94 -20.51 9.00 14.50
CA GLU A 94 -19.12 9.19 14.93
C GLU A 94 -18.54 7.95 15.64
N GLU A 95 -19.39 7.11 16.23
CA GLU A 95 -18.99 5.86 16.88
C GLU A 95 -18.63 4.78 15.86
N GLU A 96 -19.47 4.56 14.83
CA GLU A 96 -19.18 3.59 13.77
C GLU A 96 -17.93 3.98 12.97
N GLN A 97 -17.71 5.28 12.75
CA GLN A 97 -16.48 5.75 12.11
C GLN A 97 -15.24 5.47 12.97
N LYS A 98 -15.32 5.61 14.29
CA LYS A 98 -14.23 5.29 15.21
C LYS A 98 -13.94 3.79 15.27
N GLU A 99 -14.96 2.94 15.29
CA GLU A 99 -14.78 1.48 15.28
C GLU A 99 -14.11 1.00 13.99
N MET A 100 -14.53 1.54 12.85
CA MET A 100 -13.90 1.25 11.56
C MET A 100 -12.43 1.68 11.53
N ILE A 101 -12.12 2.89 11.99
CA ILE A 101 -10.73 3.38 12.07
C ILE A 101 -9.92 2.53 13.05
N ALA A 102 -10.48 2.13 14.20
CA ALA A 102 -9.81 1.28 15.18
C ALA A 102 -9.39 -0.08 14.58
N GLY A 103 -10.26 -0.70 13.78
CA GLY A 103 -9.93 -1.94 13.07
C GLY A 103 -8.77 -1.77 12.08
N MET A 104 -8.78 -0.69 11.30
CA MET A 104 -7.69 -0.38 10.35
C MET A 104 -6.36 -0.10 11.06
N VAL A 105 -6.42 0.59 12.21
CA VAL A 105 -5.26 0.92 13.03
C VAL A 105 -4.63 -0.32 13.65
N GLY A 106 -5.45 -1.27 14.11
CA GLY A 106 -4.96 -2.56 14.61
C GLY A 106 -4.18 -3.34 13.55
N GLY A 107 -4.69 -3.41 12.32
CA GLY A 107 -3.99 -4.06 11.21
C GLY A 107 -2.69 -3.33 10.81
N LEU A 108 -2.67 -2.00 10.88
CA LEU A 108 -1.44 -1.23 10.66
C LEU A 108 -0.39 -1.51 11.75
N ALA A 109 -0.81 -1.60 13.01
CA ALA A 109 0.10 -1.92 14.12
C ALA A 109 0.72 -3.31 13.95
N GLU A 110 -0.08 -4.33 13.63
CA GLU A 110 0.41 -5.70 13.42
C GLU A 110 1.41 -5.76 12.24
N ARG A 111 1.12 -5.06 11.14
CA ARG A 111 2.06 -4.96 10.01
C ARG A 111 3.39 -4.31 10.41
N LEU A 112 3.37 -3.31 11.27
CA LEU A 112 4.58 -2.63 11.73
C LEU A 112 5.39 -3.49 12.72
N ASP A 113 4.76 -4.48 13.35
CA ASP A 113 5.47 -5.50 14.12
C ASP A 113 6.29 -6.41 13.20
N GLU A 114 5.75 -6.74 12.02
CA GLU A 114 6.44 -7.54 11.01
C GLU A 114 7.47 -6.74 10.19
N ASN A 115 7.20 -5.45 9.95
CA ASN A 115 8.06 -4.55 9.20
C ASN A 115 8.35 -3.26 10.00
N PRO A 116 9.21 -3.33 11.02
CA PRO A 116 9.48 -2.20 11.90
C PRO A 116 10.30 -1.09 11.22
N ASP A 117 10.89 -1.34 10.05
CA ASP A 117 11.69 -0.36 9.30
C ASP A 117 10.82 0.69 8.56
N ASP A 118 9.49 0.56 8.56
CA ASP A 118 8.58 1.51 7.91
C ASP A 118 8.29 2.75 8.77
N LEU A 119 9.22 3.71 8.75
CA LEU A 119 9.07 5.00 9.45
C LEU A 119 7.76 5.74 9.09
N GLN A 120 7.33 5.69 7.83
CA GLN A 120 6.11 6.39 7.41
C GLN A 120 4.86 5.70 8.00
N GLY A 121 4.87 4.37 8.06
CA GLY A 121 3.85 3.60 8.73
C GLY A 121 3.75 3.91 10.23
N TRP A 122 4.88 4.04 10.93
CA TRP A 122 4.88 4.48 12.35
C TRP A 122 4.28 5.87 12.55
N ILE A 123 4.65 6.84 11.71
CA ILE A 123 4.08 8.21 11.78
C ILE A 123 2.57 8.18 11.53
N MET A 124 2.12 7.37 10.57
CA MET A 124 0.69 7.18 10.29
C MET A 124 -0.03 6.54 11.47
N LEU A 125 0.57 5.53 12.10
CA LEU A 125 0.02 4.87 13.29
C LEU A 125 -0.19 5.86 14.44
N LEU A 126 0.81 6.69 14.74
CA LEU A 126 0.68 7.77 15.73
C LEU A 126 -0.49 8.70 15.38
N ARG A 127 -0.55 9.18 14.13
CA ARG A 127 -1.63 10.09 13.70
C ARG A 127 -3.02 9.46 13.86
N SER A 128 -3.17 8.19 13.51
CA SER A 128 -4.45 7.50 13.59
C SER A 128 -4.91 7.31 15.03
N TYR A 129 -4.01 6.97 15.95
CA TYR A 129 -4.32 6.96 17.38
C TYR A 129 -4.71 8.35 17.90
N GLY A 130 -4.12 9.42 17.37
CA GLY A 130 -4.54 10.80 17.65
C GLY A 130 -5.98 11.11 17.24
N VAL A 131 -6.43 10.58 16.09
CA VAL A 131 -7.82 10.74 15.61
C VAL A 131 -8.79 9.94 16.48
N LEU A 132 -8.39 8.75 16.91
CA LEU A 132 -9.17 7.92 17.83
C LEU A 132 -9.21 8.49 19.26
N GLY A 133 -8.30 9.41 19.59
CA GLY A 133 -8.13 9.91 20.95
C GLY A 133 -7.46 8.90 21.89
N ASP A 134 -6.94 7.80 21.35
CA ASP A 134 -6.24 6.78 22.13
C ASP A 134 -4.79 7.20 22.36
N ARG A 135 -4.62 8.06 23.35
CA ARG A 135 -3.31 8.58 23.72
C ARG A 135 -2.38 7.50 24.24
N ALA A 136 -2.90 6.49 24.94
CA ALA A 136 -2.07 5.43 25.52
C ALA A 136 -1.43 4.59 24.41
N ALA A 137 -2.22 4.19 23.41
CA ALA A 137 -1.71 3.46 22.25
C ALA A 137 -0.73 4.31 21.41
N ALA A 138 -0.97 5.62 21.30
CA ALA A 138 -0.03 6.54 20.63
C ALA A 138 1.32 6.63 21.35
N GLU A 139 1.33 6.68 22.70
CA GLU A 139 2.57 6.69 23.49
C GLU A 139 3.35 5.38 23.33
N GLU A 140 2.67 4.24 23.36
CA GLU A 140 3.29 2.93 23.16
C GLU A 140 3.91 2.80 21.76
N ALA A 141 3.14 3.15 20.71
CA ALA A 141 3.62 3.13 19.34
C ALA A 141 4.83 4.06 19.14
N TYR A 142 4.81 5.24 19.77
CA TYR A 142 5.93 6.17 19.73
C TYR A 142 7.20 5.60 20.37
N GLU A 143 7.11 5.02 21.56
CA GLU A 143 8.28 4.44 22.24
C GLU A 143 8.86 3.28 21.42
N ARG A 144 8.01 2.41 20.87
CA ARG A 144 8.44 1.30 20.01
C ARG A 144 9.17 1.80 18.76
N ALA A 145 8.60 2.77 18.05
CA ALA A 145 9.22 3.36 16.88
C ALA A 145 10.54 4.06 17.24
N ARG A 146 10.57 4.84 18.33
CA ARG A 146 11.76 5.56 18.79
C ARG A 146 12.90 4.62 19.16
N THR A 147 12.59 3.50 19.84
CA THR A 147 13.58 2.46 20.15
C THR A 147 14.11 1.82 18.87
N HIS A 148 13.25 1.48 17.91
CA HIS A 148 13.69 0.88 16.66
C HIS A 148 14.62 1.80 15.86
N PHE A 149 14.27 3.08 15.75
CA PHE A 149 15.03 4.08 14.99
C PHE A 149 16.07 4.84 15.83
N GLU A 150 16.49 4.32 17.00
CA GLU A 150 17.38 5.04 17.92
C GLU A 150 18.72 5.46 17.29
N ASN A 151 19.18 4.70 16.30
CA ASN A 151 20.42 4.96 15.55
C ASN A 151 20.22 5.85 14.31
N GLU A 152 18.97 6.11 13.93
CA GLU A 152 18.58 6.90 12.76
C GLU A 152 18.11 8.29 13.21
N THR A 153 19.02 9.27 13.18
CA THR A 153 18.79 10.62 13.73
C THR A 153 17.62 11.33 13.04
N ASP A 154 17.52 11.23 11.71
CA ASP A 154 16.44 11.87 10.95
C ASP A 154 15.08 11.22 11.23
N ALA A 155 15.05 9.88 11.36
CA ALA A 155 13.85 9.13 11.67
C ALA A 155 13.32 9.48 13.08
N THR A 156 14.21 9.49 14.08
CA THR A 156 13.87 9.88 15.45
C THR A 156 13.37 11.32 15.52
N ALA A 157 14.01 12.27 14.81
CA ALA A 157 13.58 13.66 14.78
C ALA A 157 12.16 13.85 14.19
N LEU A 158 11.80 13.04 13.20
CA LEU A 158 10.44 13.04 12.62
C LEU A 158 9.41 12.47 13.60
N LEU A 159 9.72 11.36 14.27
CA LEU A 159 8.86 10.76 15.29
C LEU A 159 8.63 11.71 16.46
N GLU A 160 9.69 12.35 16.97
CA GLU A 160 9.59 13.35 18.03
C GLU A 160 8.73 14.55 17.63
N ARG A 161 8.87 15.05 16.40
CA ARG A 161 8.05 16.16 15.90
C ARG A 161 6.57 15.78 15.88
N GLN A 162 6.26 14.57 15.42
CA GLN A 162 4.88 14.07 15.41
C GLN A 162 4.34 13.93 16.84
N ALA A 163 5.11 13.31 17.73
CA ALA A 163 4.75 13.14 19.13
C ALA A 163 4.53 14.48 19.86
N ARG A 164 5.32 15.52 19.56
CA ARG A 164 5.11 16.89 20.08
C ARG A 164 3.82 17.51 19.58
N THR A 165 3.50 17.34 18.30
CA THR A 165 2.25 17.85 17.70
C THR A 165 1.02 17.27 18.42
N MET A 166 1.15 16.03 18.90
CA MET A 166 0.13 15.33 19.65
C MET A 166 0.21 15.55 21.18
N GLY A 167 1.21 16.31 21.65
CA GLY A 167 1.47 16.55 23.07
C GLY A 167 1.87 15.30 23.87
N LEU A 168 2.32 14.23 23.21
CA LEU A 168 2.77 12.99 23.85
C LEU A 168 4.05 13.22 24.65
N ILE A 169 4.95 14.03 24.11
CA ILE A 169 6.20 14.42 24.78
C ILE A 169 6.19 15.90 25.14
N ARG A 170 6.74 16.24 26.31
CA ARG A 170 6.87 17.63 26.75
C ARG A 170 7.93 18.38 25.92
N PRO A 171 7.75 19.70 25.72
CA PRO A 171 8.70 20.55 25.02
C PRO A 171 10.03 20.69 25.77
#